data_AF-A0A6G6K175-F1
#
_entry.id   AF-A0A6G6K175-F1
#
_cell.length_a   1.000
_cell.length_b   1.000
_cell.length_c   1.000
_cell.angle_alpha   90.00
_cell.angle_beta   90.00
_cell.angle_gamma   90.00
#
_symmetry.space_group_name_H-M   'P 1'
#
loop_
_entity.id
_entity.type
_entity.pdbx_description
1 polymer ?
#
loop_
_entity_poly.entity_id
_entity_poly.type
_entity_poly.pdbx_seq_one_letter_code
_entity_poly.pdbx_strand_id
1 'polypeptide(L)'
;MLQFIAQHVDALITILGGIFACFVAIRRTPARTEAQKRSLTILKVCGPLMILYGTFRLTEQPPPPSWQRLMTLDRAASVEFPGETKTQEQTDTLDGVSVLRTSLVHGVPFKEISIFLSFSKLPPGQENIPDAEKITALKMYFTQQGFTVIHEEPMQLGSTAGFALALERDAGKIRFWTRVAYANGNVYWVLVISAGSHHDDPIISRCLSSFQMEAPST
;
A
#
# COMPACT_ATOMS: atom_id res chain seq x y z
N MET A 1 -5.72 13.73 -3.98
CA MET A 1 -5.42 14.90 -4.84
C MET A 1 -4.03 15.50 -4.57
N LEU A 2 -3.69 15.82 -3.31
CA LEU A 2 -2.35 16.34 -2.94
C LEU A 2 -1.18 15.39 -3.27
N GLN A 3 -1.34 14.08 -3.07
CA GLN A 3 -0.30 13.10 -3.44
C GLN A 3 -0.09 12.99 -4.96
N PHE A 4 -1.16 13.06 -5.76
CA PHE A 4 -1.09 13.07 -7.22
C PHE A 4 -0.31 14.30 -7.73
N ILE A 5 -0.59 15.47 -7.15
CA ILE A 5 0.11 16.72 -7.49
C ILE A 5 1.59 16.64 -7.08
N ALA A 6 1.90 16.17 -5.87
CA ALA A 6 3.27 16.06 -5.38
C ALA A 6 4.12 15.08 -6.21
N GLN A 7 3.52 14.01 -6.73
CA GLN A 7 4.22 12.99 -7.51
C GLN A 7 4.35 13.34 -9.00
N HIS A 8 3.47 14.16 -9.56
CA HIS A 8 3.53 14.60 -10.96
C HIS A 8 3.94 16.08 -11.11
N VAL A 9 4.48 16.68 -10.05
CA VAL A 9 4.87 18.10 -10.04
C VAL A 9 5.86 18.40 -11.15
N ASP A 10 6.80 17.50 -11.42
CA ASP A 10 7.79 17.66 -12.49
C ASP A 10 7.15 17.61 -13.89
N ALA A 11 6.16 16.74 -14.09
CA ALA A 11 5.40 16.66 -15.34
C ALA A 11 4.52 17.91 -15.55
N LEU A 12 3.86 18.38 -14.49
CA LEU A 12 3.06 19.61 -14.48
C LEU A 12 3.92 20.86 -14.76
N ILE A 13 5.08 20.99 -14.12
CA ILE A 13 6.04 22.07 -14.37
C ILE A 13 6.50 22.04 -15.83
N THR A 14 6.77 20.85 -16.37
CA THR A 14 7.22 20.70 -17.76
C THR A 14 6.13 21.08 -18.76
N ILE A 15 4.88 20.70 -18.51
CA ILE A 15 3.73 21.11 -19.34
C ILE A 15 3.52 22.63 -19.27
N LEU A 16 3.52 23.21 -18.07
CA LEU A 16 3.33 24.65 -17.88
C LEU A 16 4.46 25.47 -18.53
N GLY A 17 5.71 25.00 -18.45
CA GLY A 17 6.85 25.59 -19.14
C GLY A 17 6.70 25.53 -20.67
N GLY A 18 6.21 24.40 -21.20
CA GLY A 18 5.88 24.24 -22.61
C GLY A 18 4.77 25.16 -23.10
N ILE A 19 3.67 25.28 -22.34
CA ILE A 19 2.56 26.19 -22.62
C ILE A 19 3.05 27.64 -22.63
N PHE A 20 3.87 28.03 -21.65
CA PHE A 20 4.45 29.37 -21.58
C PHE A 20 5.36 29.66 -22.79
N ALA A 21 6.21 28.72 -23.18
CA ALA A 21 7.06 28.86 -24.36
C ALA A 21 6.23 29.02 -25.66
N CYS A 22 5.17 28.22 -25.84
CA CYS A 22 4.24 28.36 -26.96
C CYS A 22 3.54 29.74 -26.95
N PHE A 23 3.08 30.18 -25.79
CA PHE A 23 2.41 31.46 -25.63
C PHE A 23 3.32 32.65 -25.98
N VAL A 24 4.57 32.64 -25.50
CA VAL A 24 5.57 33.66 -25.83
C VAL A 24 5.92 33.64 -27.32
N ALA A 25 6.00 32.46 -27.94
CA ALA A 25 6.25 32.32 -29.36
C ALA A 25 5.11 32.85 -30.24
N ILE A 26 3.86 32.74 -29.79
CA ILE A 26 2.67 33.22 -30.51
C ILE A 26 2.47 34.73 -30.32
N ARG A 27 2.73 35.27 -29.12
CA ARG A 27 2.51 36.69 -28.81
C ARG A 27 3.63 37.64 -29.25
N ARG A 28 4.83 37.13 -29.58
CA ARG A 28 5.92 38.01 -30.06
C ARG A 28 5.70 38.42 -31.52
N THR A 29 5.64 39.75 -31.72
CA THR A 29 5.76 40.46 -32.99
C THR A 29 7.06 40.12 -33.73
N PRO A 30 7.15 40.35 -35.07
CA PRO A 30 8.23 39.79 -35.89
C PRO A 30 9.62 40.16 -35.37
N ALA A 31 10.45 39.13 -35.22
CA ALA A 31 11.82 39.24 -34.75
C ALA A 31 12.63 40.23 -35.60
N ARG A 32 13.23 41.23 -34.95
CA ARG A 32 14.02 42.28 -35.61
C ARG A 32 15.50 41.92 -35.77
N THR A 33 15.99 40.93 -35.02
CA THR A 33 17.38 40.48 -35.05
C THR A 33 17.51 38.98 -35.32
N GLU A 34 18.63 38.54 -35.89
CA GLU A 34 18.91 37.12 -36.15
C GLU A 34 18.91 36.27 -34.87
N ALA A 35 19.39 36.82 -33.76
CA ALA A 35 19.30 36.19 -32.45
C ALA A 35 17.83 35.96 -32.01
N GLN A 36 16.96 36.95 -32.22
CA GLN A 36 15.53 36.83 -31.90
C GLN A 36 14.83 35.80 -32.79
N LYS A 37 15.18 35.71 -34.08
CA LYS A 37 14.65 34.69 -35.00
C LYS A 37 15.00 33.29 -34.53
N ARG A 38 16.28 33.04 -34.20
CA ARG A 38 16.75 31.75 -33.67
C ARG A 38 16.04 31.36 -32.38
N SER A 39 15.92 32.28 -31.42
CA SER A 39 15.19 32.02 -30.16
C SER A 39 13.70 31.73 -30.38
N LEU A 40 13.03 32.44 -31.31
CA LEU A 40 11.63 32.18 -31.65
C LEU A 40 11.44 30.79 -32.28
N THR A 41 12.35 30.36 -33.16
CA THR A 41 12.31 29.01 -33.75
C THR A 41 12.49 27.94 -32.67
N ILE A 42 13.44 28.12 -31.74
CA ILE A 42 13.65 27.20 -30.62
C ILE A 42 12.39 27.12 -29.75
N LEU A 43 11.77 28.25 -29.36
CA LEU A 43 10.54 28.21 -28.55
C LEU A 43 9.37 27.51 -29.27
N LYS A 44 9.22 27.71 -30.59
CA LYS A 44 8.15 27.07 -31.38
C LYS A 44 8.29 25.56 -31.47
N VAL A 45 9.51 25.03 -31.36
CA VAL A 45 9.79 23.59 -31.41
C VAL A 45 9.85 22.98 -30.01
N CYS A 46 10.57 23.61 -29.08
CA CYS A 46 10.74 23.11 -27.72
C CYS A 46 9.46 23.21 -26.88
N GLY A 47 8.62 24.24 -27.08
CA GLY A 47 7.36 24.38 -26.37
C GLY A 47 6.44 23.16 -26.54
N PRO A 48 6.07 22.80 -27.78
CA PRO A 48 5.27 21.60 -28.05
C PRO A 48 5.94 20.29 -27.59
N LEU A 49 7.26 20.17 -27.74
CA LEU A 49 8.00 18.98 -27.27
C LEU A 49 7.96 18.83 -25.75
N MET A 50 8.07 19.93 -24.99
CA MET A 50 7.93 19.90 -23.53
C MET A 50 6.50 19.52 -23.11
N ILE A 51 5.48 20.02 -23.81
CA ILE A 51 4.09 19.61 -23.57
C ILE A 51 3.93 18.11 -23.83
N LEU A 52 4.39 17.61 -24.98
CA LEU A 52 4.32 16.19 -25.32
C LEU A 52 5.04 15.30 -24.31
N TYR A 53 6.27 15.68 -23.92
CA TYR A 53 7.05 14.94 -22.93
C TYR A 53 6.37 14.92 -21.55
N GLY A 54 5.89 16.07 -21.07
CA GLY A 54 5.17 16.14 -19.81
C GLY A 54 3.84 15.37 -19.85
N THR A 55 3.16 15.35 -21.00
CA THR A 55 1.94 14.55 -21.20
C THR A 55 2.25 13.05 -21.20
N PHE A 56 3.35 12.63 -21.84
CA PHE A 56 3.82 11.25 -21.82
C PHE A 56 4.14 10.78 -20.40
N ARG A 57 4.81 11.63 -19.60
CA ARG A 57 5.08 11.39 -18.17
C ARG A 57 3.80 11.24 -17.33
N LEU A 58 2.73 11.95 -17.66
CA LEU A 58 1.41 11.76 -17.01
C LEU A 58 0.76 10.42 -17.37
N THR A 59 1.18 9.80 -18.47
CA THR A 59 0.68 8.49 -18.94
C THR A 59 1.61 7.33 -18.62
N GLU A 60 2.75 7.57 -17.94
CA GLU A 60 3.62 6.50 -17.47
C GLU A 60 2.81 5.60 -16.51
N GLN A 61 2.38 4.44 -17.01
CA GLN A 61 1.74 3.45 -16.19
C GLN A 61 2.76 2.91 -15.18
N PRO A 62 2.35 2.61 -13.94
CA PRO A 62 3.23 1.90 -13.03
C PRO A 62 3.71 0.61 -13.69
N PRO A 63 5.00 0.24 -13.49
CA PRO A 63 5.48 -1.05 -13.95
C PRO A 63 4.61 -2.17 -13.37
N PRO A 64 4.45 -3.29 -14.09
CA PRO A 64 3.67 -4.41 -13.58
C PRO A 64 4.24 -4.89 -12.24
N PRO A 65 3.39 -5.27 -11.27
CA PRO A 65 3.86 -5.71 -9.96
C PRO A 65 4.75 -6.94 -10.08
N SER A 66 5.94 -6.89 -9.47
CA SER A 66 6.87 -8.01 -9.38
C SER A 66 6.55 -8.82 -8.13
N TRP A 67 5.69 -9.83 -8.30
CA TRP A 67 5.24 -10.66 -7.20
C TRP A 67 6.35 -11.54 -6.65
N GLN A 68 6.57 -11.44 -5.34
CA GLN A 68 7.54 -12.26 -4.62
C GLN A 68 6.94 -12.77 -3.31
N ARG A 69 7.19 -14.04 -3.00
CA ARG A 69 6.79 -14.63 -1.72
C ARG A 69 7.84 -14.30 -0.67
N LEU A 70 7.42 -13.63 0.40
CA LEU A 70 8.27 -13.27 1.52
C LEU A 70 7.76 -13.93 2.80
N MET A 71 8.68 -14.28 3.68
CA MET A 71 8.39 -14.98 4.92
C MET A 71 8.59 -14.03 6.10
N THR A 72 7.92 -14.32 7.21
CA THR A 72 8.26 -13.74 8.51
C THR A 72 9.71 -14.09 8.88
N LEU A 73 10.33 -13.31 9.78
CA LEU A 73 11.74 -13.53 10.14
C LEU A 73 11.99 -14.90 10.77
N ASP A 74 11.00 -15.44 11.48
CA ASP A 74 11.01 -16.79 12.04
C ASP A 74 10.63 -17.89 11.03
N ARG A 75 10.35 -17.51 9.77
CA ARG A 75 9.95 -18.37 8.65
C ARG A 75 8.70 -19.21 8.88
N ALA A 76 7.88 -18.85 9.87
CA ALA A 76 6.67 -19.60 10.22
C ALA A 76 5.44 -19.21 9.39
N ALA A 77 5.44 -18.05 8.74
CA ALA A 77 4.37 -17.61 7.85
C ALA A 77 4.92 -16.91 6.61
N SER A 78 4.17 -16.93 5.52
CA SER A 78 4.55 -16.24 4.28
C SER A 78 3.36 -15.61 3.56
N VAL A 79 3.66 -14.62 2.72
CA VAL A 79 2.68 -13.99 1.82
C VAL A 79 3.37 -13.47 0.56
N GLU A 80 2.63 -13.34 -0.54
CA GLU A 80 3.10 -12.67 -1.75
C GLU A 80 2.93 -11.15 -1.65
N PHE A 81 4.00 -10.43 -1.96
CA PHE A 81 4.04 -8.98 -2.08
C PHE A 81 4.21 -8.56 -3.55
N PRO A 82 3.57 -7.47 -4.00
CA PRO A 82 3.67 -6.98 -5.39
C PRO A 82 4.95 -6.19 -5.68
N GLY A 83 5.92 -6.17 -4.76
CA GLY A 83 7.19 -5.44 -4.88
C GLY A 83 8.03 -5.54 -3.61
N GLU A 84 9.06 -4.69 -3.52
CA GLU A 84 9.96 -4.65 -2.36
C GLU A 84 9.23 -4.24 -1.07
N THR A 85 9.62 -4.87 0.04
CA THR A 85 9.09 -4.58 1.38
C THR A 85 10.14 -3.91 2.26
N LYS A 86 9.67 -3.16 3.25
CA LYS A 86 10.51 -2.66 4.34
C LYS A 86 10.19 -3.40 5.62
N THR A 87 11.21 -3.78 6.38
CA THR A 87 11.02 -4.31 7.73
C THR A 87 10.78 -3.16 8.69
N GLN A 88 9.76 -3.28 9.54
CA GLN A 88 9.42 -2.35 10.58
C GLN A 88 9.19 -3.09 11.89
N GLU A 89 9.79 -2.59 12.97
CA GLU A 89 9.53 -3.04 14.32
C GLU A 89 8.72 -1.98 15.06
N GLN A 90 7.69 -2.42 15.78
CA GLN A 90 6.81 -1.55 16.55
C GLN A 90 6.45 -2.24 17.86
N THR A 91 6.56 -1.52 18.97
CA THR A 91 6.04 -1.99 20.25
C THR A 91 4.60 -1.51 20.39
N ASP A 92 3.67 -2.46 20.41
CA ASP A 92 2.26 -2.20 20.69
C ASP A 92 2.03 -2.30 22.20
N THR A 93 1.52 -1.22 22.82
CA THR A 93 1.20 -1.19 24.25
C THR A 93 -0.31 -0.99 24.44
N LEU A 94 -0.95 -1.92 25.15
CA LEU A 94 -2.36 -1.85 25.51
C LEU A 94 -2.54 -2.33 26.96
N ASP A 95 -3.25 -1.56 27.77
CA ASP A 95 -3.57 -1.89 29.18
C ASP A 95 -2.34 -2.35 30.01
N GLY A 96 -1.18 -1.72 29.77
CA GLY A 96 0.07 -2.04 30.46
C GLY A 96 0.83 -3.26 29.92
N VAL A 97 0.28 -3.97 28.94
CA VAL A 97 0.96 -5.06 28.23
C VAL A 97 1.63 -4.51 26.98
N SER A 98 2.94 -4.74 26.85
CA SER A 98 3.73 -4.33 25.69
C SER A 98 4.21 -5.54 24.90
N VAL A 99 3.95 -5.54 23.60
CA VAL A 99 4.32 -6.61 22.68
C VAL A 99 5.13 -6.02 21.53
N LEU A 100 6.30 -6.59 21.27
CA LEU A 100 7.08 -6.26 20.08
C LEU A 100 6.47 -6.96 18.86
N ARG A 101 6.10 -6.19 17.86
CA ARG A 101 5.62 -6.65 16.56
C ARG A 101 6.65 -6.33 15.49
N THR A 102 7.01 -7.34 14.71
CA THR A 102 7.83 -7.16 13.52
C THR A 102 6.96 -7.33 12.28
N SER A 103 7.08 -6.42 11.33
CA SER A 103 6.26 -6.38 10.11
C SER A 103 7.11 -6.20 8.85
N LEU A 104 6.76 -6.90 7.78
CA LEU A 104 7.13 -6.54 6.42
C LEU A 104 6.03 -5.65 5.85
N VAL A 105 6.39 -4.47 5.36
CA VAL A 105 5.45 -3.44 4.93
C VAL A 105 5.69 -3.08 3.47
N HIS A 106 4.60 -3.01 2.69
CA HIS A 106 4.61 -2.52 1.32
C HIS A 106 3.44 -1.55 1.09
N GLY A 107 3.76 -0.32 0.68
CA GLY A 107 2.76 0.60 0.15
C GLY A 107 2.67 0.42 -1.36
N VAL A 108 1.47 0.10 -1.87
CA VAL A 108 1.27 -0.12 -3.30
C VAL A 108 1.40 1.24 -4.03
N PRO A 109 2.33 1.39 -4.98
CA PRO A 109 2.49 2.66 -5.68
C PRO A 109 1.19 3.09 -6.36
N PHE A 110 0.89 4.40 -6.30
CA PHE A 110 -0.29 5.03 -6.91
C PHE A 110 -1.65 4.54 -6.41
N LYS A 111 -1.68 3.69 -5.38
CA LYS A 111 -2.90 3.24 -4.72
C LYS A 111 -2.82 3.56 -3.23
N GLU A 112 -3.93 3.96 -2.65
CA GLU A 112 -4.04 4.12 -1.19
C GLU A 112 -4.21 2.73 -0.53
N ILE A 113 -3.31 1.81 -0.85
CA ILE A 113 -3.29 0.43 -0.34
C ILE A 113 -1.96 0.17 0.36
N SER A 114 -2.04 -0.33 1.59
CA SER A 114 -0.87 -0.75 2.38
C SER A 114 -1.03 -2.20 2.79
N ILE A 115 0.04 -2.97 2.59
CA ILE A 115 0.11 -4.40 2.88
C ILE A 115 1.14 -4.63 3.98
N PHE A 116 0.78 -5.46 4.94
CA PHE A 116 1.59 -5.82 6.10
C PHE A 116 1.58 -7.34 6.26
N LEU A 117 2.74 -7.95 6.44
CA LEU A 117 2.88 -9.28 7.03
C LEU A 117 3.53 -9.07 8.38
N SER A 118 2.83 -9.36 9.47
CA SER A 118 3.37 -9.18 10.82
C SER A 118 3.33 -10.44 11.64
N PHE A 119 4.23 -10.50 12.61
CA PHE A 119 4.18 -11.48 13.68
C PHE A 119 4.59 -10.84 14.99
N SER A 120 4.07 -11.40 16.08
CA SER A 120 4.47 -11.02 17.43
C SER A 120 4.27 -12.17 18.41
N LYS A 121 5.00 -12.15 19.52
CA LYS A 121 4.80 -13.11 20.61
C LYS A 121 3.47 -12.87 21.29
N LEU A 122 2.77 -13.95 21.64
CA LEU A 122 1.63 -13.86 22.52
C LEU A 122 2.10 -13.39 23.91
N PRO A 123 1.34 -12.50 24.57
CA PRO A 123 1.61 -12.15 25.96
C PRO A 123 1.60 -13.39 26.87
N PRO A 124 2.37 -13.39 27.96
CA PRO A 124 2.39 -14.50 28.92
C PRO A 124 0.97 -14.84 29.41
N GLY A 125 0.63 -16.12 29.47
CA GLY A 125 -0.67 -16.61 29.93
C GLY A 125 -1.78 -16.62 28.88
N GLN A 126 -1.55 -16.08 27.68
CA GLN A 126 -2.52 -16.10 26.57
C GLN A 126 -2.50 -17.41 25.76
N GLU A 127 -1.52 -18.28 26.01
CA GLU A 127 -1.34 -19.55 25.28
C GLU A 127 -2.53 -20.51 25.47
N ASN A 128 -3.15 -20.49 26.65
CA ASN A 128 -4.25 -21.39 27.02
C ASN A 128 -5.64 -20.87 26.64
N ILE A 129 -5.74 -19.63 26.14
CA ILE A 129 -7.02 -19.05 25.74
C ILE A 129 -7.40 -19.63 24.38
N PRO A 130 -8.64 -20.11 24.19
CA PRO A 130 -9.11 -20.59 22.88
C PRO A 130 -9.00 -19.51 21.81
N ASP A 131 -8.58 -19.89 20.60
CA ASP A 131 -8.38 -18.90 19.51
C ASP A 131 -9.66 -18.14 19.16
N ALA A 132 -10.84 -18.75 19.31
CA ALA A 132 -12.13 -18.09 19.15
C ALA A 132 -12.34 -16.93 20.15
N GLU A 133 -11.88 -17.07 21.39
CA GLU A 133 -11.93 -16.01 22.39
C GLU A 133 -10.93 -14.89 22.06
N LYS A 134 -9.71 -15.24 21.60
CA LYS A 134 -8.71 -14.25 21.14
C LYS A 134 -9.24 -13.41 19.98
N ILE A 135 -9.91 -14.03 19.01
CA ILE A 135 -10.53 -13.33 17.89
C ILE A 135 -11.71 -12.47 18.35
N THR A 136 -12.49 -12.94 19.31
CA THR A 136 -13.56 -12.14 19.91
C THR A 136 -12.99 -10.87 20.56
N ALA A 137 -11.92 -10.99 21.34
CA ALA A 137 -11.22 -9.85 21.93
C ALA A 137 -10.66 -8.88 20.87
N LEU A 138 -10.07 -9.42 19.79
CA LEU A 138 -9.56 -8.62 18.67
C LEU A 138 -10.68 -7.80 18.01
N LYS A 139 -11.83 -8.41 17.74
CA LYS A 139 -13.01 -7.72 17.17
C LYS A 139 -13.52 -6.62 18.10
N MET A 140 -13.59 -6.89 19.40
CA MET A 140 -14.01 -5.88 20.39
C MET A 140 -13.06 -4.68 20.38
N TYR A 141 -11.75 -4.92 20.34
CA TYR A 141 -10.75 -3.86 20.25
C TYR A 141 -10.97 -2.97 19.02
N PHE A 142 -11.13 -3.56 17.83
CA PHE A 142 -11.39 -2.77 16.62
C PHE A 142 -12.72 -2.02 16.68
N THR A 143 -13.75 -2.64 17.26
CA THR A 143 -15.06 -1.99 17.45
C THR A 143 -14.96 -0.77 18.35
N GLN A 144 -14.17 -0.84 19.43
CA GLN A 144 -13.86 0.30 20.30
C GLN A 144 -13.11 1.42 19.58
N GLN A 145 -12.32 1.09 18.54
CA GLN A 145 -11.64 2.06 17.66
C GLN A 145 -12.55 2.61 16.53
N GLY A 146 -13.85 2.29 16.55
CA GLY A 146 -14.84 2.78 15.60
C GLY A 146 -14.91 2.00 14.28
N PHE A 147 -14.35 0.80 14.22
CA PHE A 147 -14.53 -0.10 13.08
C PHE A 147 -15.82 -0.93 13.22
N THR A 148 -16.39 -1.31 12.09
CA THR A 148 -17.48 -2.28 11.99
C THR A 148 -16.96 -3.55 11.33
N VAL A 149 -17.21 -4.71 11.93
CA VAL A 149 -16.90 -6.01 11.31
C VAL A 149 -17.95 -6.30 10.26
N ILE A 150 -17.54 -6.44 8.99
CA ILE A 150 -18.44 -6.70 7.86
C ILE A 150 -18.39 -8.15 7.40
N HIS A 151 -17.30 -8.86 7.70
CA HIS A 151 -17.16 -10.27 7.37
C HIS A 151 -16.22 -10.96 8.34
N GLU A 152 -16.57 -12.19 8.70
CA GLU A 152 -15.80 -13.08 9.55
C GLU A 152 -16.03 -14.51 9.09
N GLU A 153 -14.96 -15.25 8.87
CA GLU A 153 -15.02 -16.68 8.58
C GLU A 153 -13.82 -17.41 9.19
N PRO A 154 -14.01 -18.61 9.79
CA PRO A 154 -12.89 -19.49 10.08
C PRO A 154 -12.29 -19.99 8.77
N MET A 155 -10.97 -20.14 8.72
CA MET A 155 -10.27 -20.62 7.53
C MET A 155 -9.08 -21.49 7.88
N GLN A 156 -8.59 -22.24 6.89
CA GLN A 156 -7.39 -23.05 7.01
C GLN A 156 -6.22 -22.35 6.30
N LEU A 157 -5.12 -22.13 7.03
CA LEU A 157 -3.91 -21.45 6.55
C LEU A 157 -2.75 -22.44 6.53
N GLY A 158 -2.71 -23.30 5.51
CA GLY A 158 -1.81 -24.46 5.50
C GLY A 158 -2.30 -25.54 6.48
N SER A 159 -1.45 -25.99 7.40
CA SER A 159 -1.84 -26.93 8.46
C SER A 159 -2.45 -26.27 9.69
N THR A 160 -2.46 -24.95 9.76
CA THR A 160 -2.89 -24.19 10.94
C THR A 160 -4.27 -23.59 10.72
N ALA A 161 -5.16 -23.73 11.70
CA ALA A 161 -6.44 -23.04 11.70
C ALA A 161 -6.25 -21.54 11.91
N GLY A 162 -7.11 -20.74 11.30
CA GLY A 162 -7.07 -19.29 11.45
C GLY A 162 -8.40 -18.64 11.13
N PHE A 163 -8.36 -17.32 11.02
CA PHE A 163 -9.55 -16.50 10.85
C PHE A 163 -9.33 -15.44 9.79
N ALA A 164 -10.37 -15.23 9.03
CA ALA A 164 -10.49 -14.20 8.03
C ALA A 164 -11.44 -13.12 8.56
N LEU A 165 -10.98 -11.89 8.64
CA LEU A 165 -11.79 -10.75 9.07
C LEU A 165 -11.73 -9.64 8.02
N ALA A 166 -12.87 -9.03 7.75
CA ALA A 166 -12.94 -7.76 7.05
C ALA A 166 -13.67 -6.73 7.92
N LEU A 167 -13.08 -5.56 8.04
CA LEU A 167 -13.59 -4.45 8.83
C LEU A 167 -13.65 -3.19 7.98
N GLU A 168 -14.58 -2.31 8.30
CA GLU A 168 -14.69 -1.00 7.66
C GLU A 168 -14.89 0.11 8.69
N ARG A 169 -14.52 1.33 8.31
CA ARG A 169 -14.70 2.54 9.11
C ARG A 169 -15.06 3.72 8.21
N ASP A 170 -15.67 4.74 8.80
CA ASP A 170 -16.03 6.00 8.14
C ASP A 170 -16.95 5.78 6.92
N ALA A 171 -17.98 4.93 7.10
CA ALA A 171 -18.94 4.52 6.07
C ALA A 171 -18.27 3.89 4.83
N GLY A 172 -17.30 3.00 5.08
CA GLY A 172 -16.60 2.25 4.04
C GLY A 172 -15.38 2.95 3.46
N LYS A 173 -15.09 4.22 3.80
CA LYS A 173 -13.93 4.95 3.25
C LYS A 173 -12.59 4.30 3.56
N ILE A 174 -12.50 3.61 4.70
CA ILE A 174 -11.35 2.82 5.10
C ILE A 174 -11.83 1.39 5.25
N ARG A 175 -11.17 0.47 4.53
CA ARG A 175 -11.38 -0.96 4.68
C ARG A 175 -10.09 -1.66 5.07
N PHE A 176 -10.26 -2.68 5.89
CA PHE A 176 -9.22 -3.48 6.50
C PHE A 176 -9.57 -4.94 6.26
N TRP A 177 -8.66 -5.69 5.67
CA TRP A 177 -8.78 -7.14 5.53
C TRP A 177 -7.59 -7.79 6.22
N THR A 178 -7.87 -8.76 7.07
CA THR A 178 -6.83 -9.51 7.76
C THR A 178 -7.10 -11.00 7.70
N ARG A 179 -6.02 -11.77 7.62
CA ARG A 179 -6.02 -13.19 7.95
C ARG A 179 -5.09 -13.38 9.16
N VAL A 180 -5.57 -14.07 10.19
CA VAL A 180 -4.86 -14.24 11.47
C VAL A 180 -4.73 -15.73 11.79
N ALA A 181 -3.56 -16.13 12.27
CA ALA A 181 -3.30 -17.47 12.81
C ALA A 181 -2.53 -17.38 14.12
N TYR A 182 -2.75 -18.34 15.02
CA TYR A 182 -2.02 -18.50 16.26
C TYR A 182 -1.22 -19.81 16.18
N ALA A 183 0.10 -19.73 16.34
CA ALA A 183 0.96 -20.91 16.29
C ALA A 183 2.26 -20.65 17.07
N ASN A 184 2.83 -21.71 17.66
CA ASN A 184 4.15 -21.65 18.31
C ASN A 184 4.32 -20.51 19.33
N GLY A 185 3.26 -20.16 20.06
CA GLY A 185 3.27 -19.05 21.04
C GLY A 185 3.30 -17.65 20.41
N ASN A 186 3.05 -17.53 19.10
CA ASN A 186 3.00 -16.27 18.36
C ASN A 186 1.64 -16.07 17.71
N VAL A 187 1.34 -14.81 17.38
CA VAL A 187 0.28 -14.44 16.44
C VAL A 187 0.92 -14.00 15.13
N TYR A 188 0.37 -14.51 14.03
CA TYR A 188 0.76 -14.18 12.66
C TYR A 188 -0.43 -13.57 11.97
N TRP A 189 -0.22 -12.47 11.24
CA TRP A 189 -1.26 -11.94 10.39
C TRP A 189 -0.74 -11.30 9.11
N VAL A 190 -1.51 -11.44 8.04
CA VAL A 190 -1.45 -10.51 6.91
C VAL A 190 -2.55 -9.48 7.09
N LEU A 191 -2.21 -8.23 6.85
CA LEU A 191 -3.13 -7.11 6.89
C LEU A 191 -3.01 -6.32 5.59
N VAL A 192 -4.14 -6.10 4.92
CA VAL A 192 -4.28 -5.13 3.84
C VAL A 192 -5.23 -4.01 4.27
N ILE A 193 -4.77 -2.76 4.18
CA ILE A 193 -5.56 -1.56 4.43
C ILE A 193 -5.75 -0.85 3.10
N SER A 194 -6.99 -0.49 2.77
CA SER A 194 -7.31 0.42 1.65
C SER A 194 -8.05 1.63 2.18
N ALA A 195 -7.54 2.81 1.87
CA ALA A 195 -8.31 4.05 1.90
C ALA A 195 -8.79 4.38 0.48
N GLY A 196 -9.95 5.03 0.36
CA GLY A 196 -10.47 5.50 -0.93
C GLY A 196 -11.19 4.42 -1.75
N SER A 197 -11.09 4.48 -3.08
CA SER A 197 -11.96 3.73 -4.02
C SER A 197 -11.44 2.35 -4.44
N HIS A 198 -10.38 1.83 -3.82
CA HIS A 198 -9.66 0.65 -4.32
C HIS A 198 -10.02 -0.65 -3.61
N HIS A 199 -11.25 -0.79 -3.12
CA HIS A 199 -11.63 -1.93 -2.29
C HIS A 199 -11.67 -3.27 -3.04
N ASP A 200 -11.92 -3.24 -4.35
CA ASP A 200 -12.02 -4.42 -5.20
C ASP A 200 -10.72 -4.66 -6.00
N ASP A 201 -9.60 -4.06 -5.56
CA ASP A 201 -8.34 -4.17 -6.28
C ASP A 201 -7.79 -5.61 -6.23
N PRO A 202 -7.44 -6.22 -7.38
CA PRO A 202 -6.92 -7.60 -7.42
C PRO A 202 -5.65 -7.82 -6.59
N ILE A 203 -4.90 -6.76 -6.29
CA ILE A 203 -3.72 -6.85 -5.41
C ILE A 203 -4.13 -7.29 -4.01
N ILE A 204 -5.27 -6.80 -3.51
CA ILE A 204 -5.79 -7.11 -2.17
C ILE A 204 -6.12 -8.60 -2.08
N SER A 205 -6.95 -9.09 -3.00
CA SER A 205 -7.40 -10.49 -3.00
C SER A 205 -6.22 -11.45 -3.20
N ARG A 206 -5.31 -11.14 -4.13
CA ARG A 206 -4.11 -11.97 -4.35
C ARG A 206 -3.24 -12.04 -3.10
N CYS A 207 -2.93 -10.91 -2.47
CA CYS A 207 -2.11 -10.89 -1.26
C CYS A 207 -2.76 -11.72 -0.14
N LEU A 208 -4.03 -11.47 0.17
CA LEU A 208 -4.76 -12.21 1.22
C LEU A 208 -4.85 -13.71 0.94
N SER A 209 -5.07 -14.10 -0.32
CA SER A 209 -5.17 -15.51 -0.72
C SER A 209 -3.84 -16.25 -0.68
N SER A 210 -2.73 -15.52 -0.78
CA SER A 210 -1.37 -16.10 -0.76
C SER A 210 -0.82 -16.31 0.64
N PHE A 211 -1.50 -15.81 1.67
CA PHE A 211 -1.05 -15.96 3.06
C PHE A 211 -1.19 -17.40 3.53
N GLN A 212 -0.12 -17.94 4.08
CA GLN A 212 -0.08 -19.31 4.60
C GLN A 212 0.85 -19.42 5.80
N MET A 213 0.52 -20.36 6.69
CA MET A 213 1.47 -20.84 7.68
C MET A 213 2.37 -21.89 7.04
N GLU A 214 3.65 -21.78 7.30
CA GLU A 214 4.68 -22.65 6.75
C GLU A 214 4.91 -23.81 7.71
N ALA A 215 5.19 -24.99 7.15
CA ALA A 215 5.57 -26.14 7.96
C ALA A 215 6.89 -25.84 8.69
N PRO A 216 7.05 -26.30 9.94
CA PRO A 216 8.33 -26.18 10.63
C PRO A 216 9.41 -26.86 9.78
N SER A 217 10.45 -26.12 9.41
CA SER A 217 11.61 -26.69 8.72
C SER A 217 12.27 -27.70 9.67
N THR A 218 12.13 -28.98 9.33
CA THR A 218 12.80 -30.11 10.00
C THR A 218 14.31 -30.01 9.92
#